data_AF-M5BXZ4-F1
#
_entry.id   AF-M5BXZ4-F1
#
_cell.length_a   1.000
_cell.length_b   1.000
_cell.length_c   1.000
_cell.angle_alpha   90.00
_cell.angle_beta   90.00
_cell.angle_gamma   90.00
#
_symmetry.space_group_name_H-M   'P 1'
#
loop_
_entity.id
_entity.type
_entity.pdbx_description
1 polymer ?
#
loop_
_entity_poly.entity_id
_entity_poly.type
_entity_poly.pdbx_seq_one_letter_code
_entity_poly.pdbx_strand_id
1 'polypeptide(L)'
;MDRLNAEASKSYSQIDMEKDNTEHDSLLPSSAGPLMAEQPTTHSAPRYDRRRLALSFAGGVLACAAAQYTASFFCDSMPSQAHFAPKFVASAGHFPPSKPTNAYPSLFPSNVGYPGPTPTGVEPGVVATAPAYPQHTGAPGLLLPQKIKGKTSGSFDLFKSWGNLSPWYTVPSSEFGLDGATPAAPDQCRVTGLHVLHRHGARYPTEWSNYAGPATVEKKLRASGNFSAKGELEFLNDWKYPLGAEVLTPFGRHQLYDLGVSMRMRYGFLLDNFTRSETVPTFRTESQDRMLQSAMNFALGFFGNPIEKQYQQLIMIRDLNINNTISPDLTCPNAHRTGRADRGLWYMKKWTNIYLKDALARLQKDTSGFQWTIEDVFAAQYLCPYETVALGYSKFCELFTQEEWEGFHYAYVVVLDQSNSC
;
A
#
# COMPACT_ATOMS: atom_id res chain seq x y z
N MET A 1 -15.49 -62.43 12.41
CA MET A 1 -16.62 -61.67 11.86
C MET A 1 -16.07 -60.34 11.38
N ASP A 2 -16.01 -59.99 10.10
CA ASP A 2 -15.96 -60.74 8.84
C ASP A 2 -15.72 -59.65 7.79
N ARG A 3 -14.82 -59.95 6.84
CA ARG A 3 -14.73 -59.38 5.48
C ARG A 3 -14.39 -57.89 5.32
N LEU A 4 -13.29 -57.63 4.60
CA LEU A 4 -13.36 -57.23 3.19
C LEU A 4 -11.99 -57.34 2.50
N ASN A 5 -11.92 -58.35 1.63
CA ASN A 5 -11.29 -58.46 0.30
C ASN A 5 -9.91 -57.83 0.03
N ALA A 6 -8.95 -58.75 -0.14
CA ALA A 6 -7.75 -58.59 -0.94
C ALA A 6 -8.03 -59.03 -2.39
N GLU A 7 -7.97 -58.10 -3.34
CA GLU A 7 -7.81 -58.39 -4.76
C GLU A 7 -7.38 -57.11 -5.49
N ALA A 8 -6.07 -56.94 -5.70
CA ALA A 8 -5.43 -56.22 -6.81
C ALA A 8 -3.92 -56.12 -6.56
N SER A 9 -3.25 -57.26 -6.40
CA SER A 9 -1.82 -57.37 -6.63
C SER A 9 -1.65 -58.14 -7.92
N LYS A 10 -1.30 -57.44 -9.01
CA LYS A 10 -0.43 -57.89 -10.12
C LYS A 10 -0.41 -56.87 -11.25
N SER A 11 0.80 -56.73 -11.82
CA SER A 11 1.14 -56.04 -13.07
C SER A 11 1.46 -54.55 -13.00
N TYR A 12 2.64 -54.23 -12.47
CA TYR A 12 3.49 -53.18 -13.06
C TYR A 12 4.78 -53.86 -13.51
N SER A 13 4.86 -54.17 -14.81
CA SER A 13 6.11 -54.54 -15.48
C SER A 13 6.92 -53.27 -15.73
N GLN A 14 8.23 -53.36 -15.49
CA GLN A 14 9.26 -52.40 -15.91
C GLN A 14 8.98 -51.88 -17.32
N ILE A 15 8.89 -50.56 -17.46
CA ILE A 15 9.09 -49.88 -18.74
C ILE A 15 10.52 -49.35 -18.70
N ASP A 16 11.32 -49.87 -19.62
CA ASP A 16 12.70 -49.48 -19.89
C ASP A 16 12.77 -47.97 -20.17
N MET A 17 13.45 -47.25 -19.29
CA MET A 17 13.65 -45.81 -19.36
C MET A 17 14.94 -45.47 -20.12
N GLU A 18 15.12 -46.11 -21.29
CA GLU A 18 16.35 -45.97 -22.09
C GLU A 18 15.99 -45.92 -23.59
N LYS A 19 15.21 -44.90 -23.99
CA LYS A 19 15.09 -44.38 -25.36
C LYS A 19 14.09 -43.23 -25.43
N ASP A 20 14.48 -42.04 -24.97
CA ASP A 20 14.05 -40.78 -25.58
C ASP A 20 14.89 -39.60 -25.05
N ASN A 21 16.13 -39.46 -25.53
CA ASN A 21 17.04 -38.36 -25.19
C ASN A 21 17.21 -37.40 -26.39
N THR A 22 16.12 -36.92 -26.99
CA THR A 22 16.18 -35.99 -28.14
C THR A 22 15.92 -34.52 -27.82
N GLU A 23 15.93 -34.10 -26.54
CA GLU A 23 15.83 -32.67 -26.16
C GLU A 23 16.98 -32.17 -25.26
N HIS A 24 18.18 -32.73 -25.39
CA HIS A 24 19.38 -32.21 -24.71
C HIS A 24 20.53 -31.77 -25.63
N ASP A 25 20.38 -31.84 -26.95
CA ASP A 25 21.44 -31.46 -27.91
C ASP A 25 21.28 -30.05 -28.53
N SER A 26 20.31 -29.25 -28.08
CA SER A 26 20.05 -27.89 -28.62
C SER A 26 20.90 -26.78 -27.99
N LEU A 27 21.80 -27.08 -27.05
CA LEU A 27 22.55 -26.07 -26.28
C LEU A 27 24.08 -26.17 -26.39
N LEU A 28 24.62 -26.79 -27.45
CA LEU A 28 26.05 -26.75 -27.74
C LEU A 28 26.34 -25.92 -29.02
N PRO A 29 27.32 -25.01 -28.99
CA PRO A 29 27.72 -24.29 -30.20
C PRO A 29 28.36 -25.25 -31.20
N SER A 30 27.84 -25.26 -32.42
CA SER A 30 28.37 -26.07 -33.53
C SER A 30 29.81 -25.68 -33.89
N SER A 31 30.67 -26.71 -33.90
CA SER A 31 31.83 -26.95 -34.76
C SER A 31 32.66 -25.76 -35.26
N ALA A 32 33.94 -25.77 -34.85
CA ALA A 32 35.03 -24.98 -35.39
C ALA A 32 35.21 -25.17 -36.92
N GLY A 33 35.16 -24.04 -37.64
CA GLY A 33 35.73 -23.85 -38.99
C GLY A 33 37.03 -23.03 -38.92
N PRO A 34 37.88 -23.07 -39.96
CA PRO A 34 39.32 -22.85 -39.83
C PRO A 34 39.71 -21.41 -39.51
N LEU A 35 40.69 -21.29 -38.61
CA LEU A 35 41.37 -20.06 -38.20
C LEU A 35 41.92 -19.30 -39.43
N MET A 36 41.32 -18.14 -39.74
CA MET A 36 41.99 -17.13 -40.56
C MET A 36 42.98 -16.37 -39.68
N ALA A 37 44.24 -16.35 -40.10
CA ALA A 37 45.32 -15.64 -39.45
C ALA A 37 45.04 -14.14 -39.39
N GLU A 38 44.97 -13.60 -38.18
CA GLU A 38 44.89 -12.15 -37.94
C GLU A 38 46.30 -11.57 -38.02
N GLN A 39 46.50 -10.63 -38.96
CA GLN A 39 47.74 -9.83 -39.05
C GLN A 39 47.84 -8.90 -37.82
N PRO A 40 49.03 -8.73 -37.21
CA PRO A 40 49.18 -7.80 -36.11
C PRO A 40 49.20 -6.36 -36.63
N THR A 41 48.11 -5.62 -36.41
CA THR A 41 48.09 -4.16 -36.52
C THR A 41 48.65 -3.55 -35.23
N THR A 42 49.86 -3.01 -35.29
CA THR A 42 50.45 -2.23 -34.21
C THR A 42 49.73 -0.89 -34.09
N HIS A 43 48.73 -0.80 -33.20
CA HIS A 43 48.22 0.49 -32.72
C HIS A 43 49.02 0.92 -31.48
N SER A 44 49.89 1.91 -31.66
CA SER A 44 50.52 2.62 -30.54
C SER A 44 49.46 3.39 -29.76
N ALA A 45 49.20 3.00 -28.52
CA ALA A 45 48.39 3.81 -27.61
C ALA A 45 49.04 5.21 -27.42
N PRO A 46 48.28 6.31 -27.48
CA PRO A 46 48.83 7.63 -27.24
C PRO A 46 49.30 7.71 -25.77
N ARG A 47 50.59 7.96 -25.58
CA ARG A 47 51.14 8.29 -24.26
C ARG A 47 50.61 9.66 -23.85
N TYR A 48 49.59 9.67 -23.00
CA TYR A 48 49.12 10.92 -22.38
C TYR A 48 50.18 11.43 -21.40
N ASP A 49 50.67 12.63 -21.66
CA ASP A 49 51.60 13.36 -20.80
C ASP A 49 50.95 13.61 -19.44
N ARG A 50 51.48 12.97 -18.39
CA ARG A 50 51.00 13.09 -17.00
C ARG A 50 50.89 14.55 -16.53
N ARG A 51 51.68 15.46 -17.11
CA ARG A 51 51.61 16.89 -16.81
C ARG A 51 50.30 17.52 -17.30
N ARG A 52 49.81 17.12 -18.48
CA ARG A 52 48.53 17.61 -19.01
C ARG A 52 47.36 17.11 -18.17
N LEU A 53 47.39 15.85 -17.75
CA LEU A 53 46.35 15.29 -16.88
C LEU A 53 46.31 15.99 -15.51
N ALA A 54 47.47 16.24 -14.91
CA ALA A 54 47.58 16.95 -13.64
C ALA A 54 47.10 18.41 -13.74
N LEU A 55 47.44 19.10 -14.84
CA LEU A 55 46.99 20.48 -15.09
C LEU A 55 45.49 20.55 -15.33
N SER A 56 44.89 19.60 -16.06
CA SER A 56 43.44 19.52 -16.24
C SER A 56 42.71 19.24 -14.93
N PHE A 57 43.24 18.35 -14.09
CA PHE A 57 42.68 18.08 -12.77
C PHE A 57 42.76 19.32 -11.85
N ALA A 58 43.92 19.97 -11.79
CA ALA A 58 44.09 21.19 -11.01
C ALA A 58 43.19 22.34 -11.52
N GLY A 59 43.04 22.47 -12.84
CA GLY A 59 42.11 23.42 -13.45
C GLY A 59 40.65 23.14 -13.08
N GLY A 60 40.23 21.87 -13.05
CA GLY A 60 38.90 21.47 -12.62
C GLY A 60 38.63 21.78 -11.13
N VAL A 61 39.61 21.51 -10.26
CA VAL A 61 39.52 21.84 -8.82
C VAL A 61 39.40 23.35 -8.62
N LEU A 62 40.20 24.15 -9.32
CA LEU A 62 40.14 25.61 -9.24
C LEU A 62 38.82 26.16 -9.77
N ALA A 63 38.28 25.59 -10.84
CA ALA A 63 36.97 25.98 -11.37
C ALA A 63 35.83 25.65 -10.38
N CYS A 64 35.88 24.49 -9.72
CA CYS A 64 34.92 24.13 -8.67
C CYS A 64 35.03 25.06 -7.44
N ALA A 65 36.25 25.37 -7.00
CA ALA A 65 36.47 26.29 -5.89
C ALA A 65 35.98 27.70 -6.21
N ALA A 66 36.23 28.18 -7.44
CA ALA A 66 35.72 29.48 -7.90
C ALA A 66 34.19 29.50 -7.97
N ALA A 67 33.55 28.43 -8.45
CA ALA A 67 32.09 28.31 -8.49
C ALA A 67 31.47 28.25 -7.09
N GLN A 68 32.11 27.56 -6.13
CA GLN A 68 31.66 27.52 -4.74
C GLN A 68 31.85 28.89 -4.06
N TYR A 69 32.96 29.57 -4.32
CA TYR A 69 33.25 30.89 -3.77
C TYR A 69 32.28 31.96 -4.32
N THR A 70 31.93 31.90 -5.61
CA THR A 70 30.91 32.81 -6.16
C THR A 70 29.52 32.47 -5.64
N ALA A 71 29.16 31.19 -5.51
CA ALA A 71 27.89 30.78 -4.92
C ALA A 71 27.72 31.26 -3.47
N SER A 72 28.80 31.31 -2.67
CA SER A 72 28.74 31.84 -1.30
C SER A 72 28.42 33.34 -1.22
N PHE A 73 28.70 34.15 -2.25
CA PHE A 73 28.30 35.57 -2.27
C PHE A 73 26.84 35.80 -2.65
N PHE A 74 26.16 34.82 -3.26
CA PHE A 74 24.76 34.93 -3.68
C PHE A 74 23.78 34.20 -2.74
N CYS A 75 24.27 33.46 -1.75
CA CYS A 75 23.42 32.71 -0.80
C CYS A 75 22.98 33.50 0.44
N ASP A 76 23.60 34.64 0.76
CA ASP A 76 23.22 35.46 1.93
C ASP A 76 21.96 36.32 1.70
N SER A 77 21.40 36.29 0.48
CA SER A 77 20.20 37.05 0.11
C SER A 77 19.10 36.18 -0.50
N MET A 78 19.02 34.90 -0.11
CA MET A 78 17.77 34.17 -0.32
C MET A 78 16.75 34.63 0.75
N PRO A 79 15.62 35.25 0.36
CA PRO A 79 14.54 35.43 1.31
C PRO A 79 14.16 34.03 1.81
N SER A 80 14.07 33.88 3.14
CA SER A 80 13.56 32.68 3.80
C SER A 80 12.40 32.15 2.98
N GLN A 81 12.44 30.89 2.53
CA GLN A 81 11.33 30.26 1.84
C GLN A 81 10.05 30.56 2.62
N ALA A 82 9.27 31.53 2.14
CA ALA A 82 7.91 31.67 2.56
C ALA A 82 7.28 30.34 2.18
N HIS A 83 6.88 29.56 3.18
CA HIS A 83 6.13 28.33 2.98
C HIS A 83 4.80 28.73 2.33
N PHE A 84 4.82 28.89 1.00
CA PHE A 84 3.62 28.94 0.19
C PHE A 84 3.04 27.52 0.20
N ALA A 85 2.33 27.18 1.28
CA ALA A 85 1.36 26.11 1.21
C ALA A 85 0.30 26.59 0.21
N PRO A 86 0.12 25.93 -0.94
CA PRO A 86 -0.94 26.30 -1.86
C PRO A 86 -2.26 26.25 -1.09
N LYS A 87 -3.03 27.34 -1.09
CA LYS A 87 -4.41 27.33 -0.56
C LYS A 87 -5.28 26.57 -1.55
N PHE A 88 -5.14 25.25 -1.59
CA PHE A 88 -6.05 24.39 -2.33
C PHE A 88 -7.36 24.32 -1.55
N VAL A 89 -8.40 24.96 -2.08
CA VAL A 89 -9.77 24.78 -1.61
C VAL A 89 -10.38 23.69 -2.48
N ALA A 90 -10.71 22.55 -1.88
CA ALA A 90 -11.37 21.47 -2.59
C ALA A 90 -12.66 21.98 -3.26
N SER A 91 -12.66 21.99 -4.60
CA SER A 91 -13.86 22.19 -5.40
C SER A 91 -14.58 20.86 -5.51
N ALA A 92 -15.90 20.82 -5.27
CA ALA A 92 -16.73 19.60 -5.26
C ALA A 92 -16.94 18.94 -6.65
N GLY A 93 -16.04 19.19 -7.61
CA GLY A 93 -16.08 18.60 -8.94
C GLY A 93 -15.75 17.10 -8.86
N HIS A 94 -16.69 16.25 -9.29
CA HIS A 94 -16.48 14.81 -9.39
C HIS A 94 -15.93 14.47 -10.78
N PHE A 95 -14.90 13.62 -10.84
CA PHE A 95 -14.36 13.07 -12.09
C PHE A 95 -14.69 11.57 -12.21
N PRO A 96 -15.02 11.06 -13.42
CA PRO A 96 -15.26 11.82 -14.66
C PRO A 96 -16.52 12.69 -14.56
N PRO A 97 -16.61 13.78 -15.36
CA PRO A 97 -17.84 14.56 -15.44
C PRO A 97 -19.01 13.69 -15.94
N SER A 98 -20.22 14.00 -15.50
CA SER A 98 -21.43 13.21 -15.84
C SER A 98 -21.77 13.21 -17.33
N LYS A 99 -21.36 14.24 -18.06
CA LYS A 99 -21.55 14.39 -19.51
C LYS A 99 -20.26 14.93 -20.16
N PRO A 100 -19.25 14.07 -20.37
CA PRO A 100 -18.03 14.49 -21.06
C PRO A 100 -18.37 14.83 -22.52
N THR A 101 -17.96 16.00 -23.00
CA THR A 101 -18.23 16.46 -24.37
C THR A 101 -17.31 15.82 -25.41
N ASN A 102 -16.30 15.06 -24.97
CA ASN A 102 -15.24 14.51 -25.80
C ASN A 102 -15.07 12.98 -25.66
N ALA A 103 -16.02 12.28 -25.05
CA ALA A 103 -15.95 10.82 -24.90
C ALA A 103 -16.49 10.11 -26.15
N TYR A 104 -15.60 9.77 -27.08
CA TYR A 104 -15.93 9.03 -28.31
C TYR A 104 -15.13 7.71 -28.39
N PRO A 105 -15.46 6.67 -27.61
CA PRO A 105 -14.66 5.43 -27.53
C PRO A 105 -14.45 4.74 -28.89
N SER A 106 -15.41 4.86 -29.82
CA SER A 106 -15.28 4.31 -31.18
C SER A 106 -14.18 4.95 -32.01
N LEU A 107 -13.79 6.20 -31.71
CA LEU A 107 -12.67 6.89 -32.36
C LEU A 107 -11.32 6.52 -31.75
N PHE A 108 -11.30 5.87 -30.59
CA PHE A 108 -10.09 5.48 -29.85
C PHE A 108 -10.18 4.01 -29.40
N PRO A 109 -10.30 3.04 -30.34
CA PRO A 109 -10.38 1.62 -29.98
C PRO A 109 -9.08 1.15 -29.31
N SER A 110 -9.19 0.29 -28.30
CA SER A 110 -8.05 -0.27 -27.56
C SER A 110 -7.45 -1.52 -28.23
N ASN A 111 -8.14 -2.13 -29.20
CA ASN A 111 -7.61 -3.26 -29.95
C ASN A 111 -6.57 -2.78 -30.97
N VAL A 112 -5.31 -3.14 -30.72
CA VAL A 112 -4.17 -2.71 -31.52
C VAL A 112 -4.07 -3.42 -32.88
N GLY A 113 -4.73 -4.58 -33.06
CA GLY A 113 -4.71 -5.39 -34.28
C GLY A 113 -3.36 -6.06 -34.59
N TYR A 114 -2.28 -5.30 -34.55
CA TYR A 114 -0.90 -5.74 -34.73
C TYR A 114 -0.08 -5.40 -33.47
N PRO A 115 -0.10 -6.25 -32.43
CA PRO A 115 0.57 -5.97 -31.16
C PRO A 115 2.10 -6.08 -31.21
N GLY A 116 2.66 -6.58 -32.33
CA GLY A 116 4.05 -7.02 -32.40
C GLY A 116 4.30 -8.34 -31.66
N PRO A 117 5.56 -8.79 -31.54
CA PRO A 117 5.90 -10.02 -30.81
C PRO A 117 5.64 -9.88 -29.31
N THR A 118 4.88 -10.81 -28.72
CA THR A 118 4.53 -10.82 -27.29
C THR A 118 4.83 -12.18 -26.61
N PRO A 119 6.04 -12.76 -26.74
CA PRO A 119 6.36 -13.98 -26.00
C PRO A 119 6.45 -13.69 -24.49
N THR A 120 5.90 -14.60 -23.67
CA THR A 120 5.99 -14.53 -22.20
C THR A 120 7.12 -15.44 -21.70
N GLY A 121 7.68 -15.12 -20.53
CA GLY A 121 8.71 -15.92 -19.86
C GLY A 121 8.13 -16.90 -18.83
N VAL A 122 9.03 -17.54 -18.08
CA VAL A 122 8.69 -18.36 -16.91
C VAL A 122 8.14 -17.50 -15.77
N GLU A 123 7.35 -18.12 -14.89
CA GLU A 123 6.78 -17.43 -13.74
C GLU A 123 7.82 -17.05 -12.68
N PRO A 124 7.68 -15.88 -12.03
CA PRO A 124 8.59 -15.47 -10.97
C PRO A 124 8.34 -16.25 -9.68
N GLY A 125 9.39 -16.38 -8.86
CA GLY A 125 9.35 -17.13 -7.60
C GLY A 125 10.40 -16.65 -6.62
N VAL A 126 10.42 -15.35 -6.32
CA VAL A 126 11.46 -14.71 -5.50
C VAL A 126 11.63 -15.39 -4.13
N VAL A 127 10.56 -15.95 -3.54
CA VAL A 127 10.66 -16.75 -2.29
C VAL A 127 11.57 -17.98 -2.41
N ALA A 128 11.65 -18.57 -3.59
CA ALA A 128 12.39 -19.79 -3.86
C ALA A 128 13.78 -19.52 -4.43
N THR A 129 14.01 -18.34 -5.02
CA THR A 129 15.23 -18.05 -5.79
C THR A 129 16.10 -16.95 -5.20
N ALA A 130 15.57 -16.07 -4.36
CA ALA A 130 16.31 -14.93 -3.83
C ALA A 130 16.73 -15.13 -2.37
N PRO A 131 17.90 -14.60 -1.96
CA PRO A 131 18.39 -14.68 -0.58
C PRO A 131 17.66 -13.74 0.38
N ALA A 132 16.75 -12.89 -0.11
CA ALA A 132 16.02 -11.91 0.67
C ALA A 132 14.61 -11.69 0.11
N TYR A 133 13.72 -11.22 0.98
CA TYR A 133 12.35 -10.91 0.62
C TYR A 133 12.17 -9.43 0.27
N PRO A 134 11.35 -9.10 -0.76
CA PRO A 134 10.95 -7.73 -1.01
C PRO A 134 10.16 -7.21 0.19
N GLN A 135 10.62 -6.14 0.83
CA GLN A 135 9.89 -5.46 1.91
C GLN A 135 9.12 -4.27 1.35
N HIS A 136 7.92 -4.05 1.86
CA HIS A 136 7.16 -2.84 1.57
C HIS A 136 7.35 -1.84 2.71
N THR A 137 7.92 -0.69 2.38
CA THR A 137 8.45 0.25 3.37
C THR A 137 7.74 1.60 3.37
N GLY A 138 6.68 1.81 2.60
CA GLY A 138 6.08 3.14 2.57
C GLY A 138 4.77 3.30 1.84
N ALA A 139 4.29 4.55 1.87
CA ALA A 139 3.05 4.99 1.26
C ALA A 139 3.36 5.95 0.10
N PRO A 140 3.64 5.44 -1.11
CA PRO A 140 4.03 6.29 -2.23
C PRO A 140 2.94 7.31 -2.57
N GLY A 141 3.37 8.54 -2.87
CA GLY A 141 2.47 9.65 -3.19
C GLY A 141 1.78 10.28 -1.98
N LEU A 142 2.04 9.81 -0.75
CA LEU A 142 1.54 10.44 0.48
C LEU A 142 2.65 11.26 1.15
N LEU A 143 2.26 12.38 1.75
CA LEU A 143 3.16 13.28 2.47
C LEU A 143 2.82 13.30 3.96
N LEU A 144 3.85 13.09 4.77
CA LEU A 144 3.80 13.44 6.19
C LEU A 144 4.00 14.95 6.36
N PRO A 145 3.45 15.55 7.43
CA PRO A 145 3.76 16.93 7.76
C PRO A 145 5.26 17.12 8.01
N GLN A 146 5.79 18.27 7.59
CA GLN A 146 7.21 18.60 7.80
C GLN A 146 7.58 18.73 9.29
N LYS A 147 6.59 19.09 10.12
CA LYS A 147 6.72 19.22 11.56
C LYS A 147 5.49 18.62 12.23
N ILE A 148 5.73 17.73 13.18
CA ILE A 148 4.73 17.28 14.15
C ILE A 148 4.77 18.22 15.34
N LYS A 149 3.64 18.42 16.00
CA LYS A 149 3.57 19.31 17.15
C LYS A 149 4.46 18.83 18.29
N GLY A 150 5.21 19.75 18.88
CA GLY A 150 6.08 19.45 20.02
C GLY A 150 7.36 18.72 19.62
N LYS A 151 7.94 17.99 20.57
CA LYS A 151 9.16 17.20 20.34
C LYS A 151 8.78 15.84 19.76
N THR A 152 9.51 15.41 18.74
CA THR A 152 9.44 14.05 18.21
C THR A 152 10.75 13.31 18.46
N SER A 153 10.63 12.03 18.79
CA SER A 153 11.75 11.09 18.77
C SER A 153 12.19 10.81 17.33
N GLY A 154 13.48 10.51 17.14
CA GLY A 154 14.02 10.21 15.80
C GLY A 154 13.48 8.93 15.15
N SER A 155 12.87 8.04 15.96
CA SER A 155 12.26 6.78 15.50
C SER A 155 10.75 6.87 15.28
N PHE A 156 10.13 8.03 15.54
CA PHE A 156 8.68 8.18 15.40
C PHE A 156 8.27 8.17 13.92
N ASP A 157 7.32 7.29 13.60
CA ASP A 157 6.72 7.20 12.27
C ASP A 157 5.20 7.41 12.39
N LEU A 158 4.74 8.56 11.89
CA LEU A 158 3.32 8.90 11.93
C LEU A 158 2.48 7.91 11.12
N PHE A 159 2.96 7.39 9.99
CA PHE A 159 2.20 6.42 9.20
C PHE A 159 1.93 5.13 9.97
N LYS A 160 2.81 4.75 10.91
CA LYS A 160 2.64 3.58 11.78
C LYS A 160 1.79 3.87 13.02
N SER A 161 1.47 5.13 13.27
CA SER A 161 0.77 5.60 14.47
C SER A 161 -0.73 5.83 14.24
N TRP A 162 -1.30 5.30 13.16
CA TRP A 162 -2.72 5.45 12.83
C TRP A 162 -3.56 4.20 13.09
N GLY A 163 -3.05 3.26 13.88
CA GLY A 163 -3.74 2.00 14.18
C GLY A 163 -4.11 1.25 12.90
N ASN A 164 -5.39 0.88 12.76
CA ASN A 164 -5.89 0.16 11.58
C ASN A 164 -6.10 1.04 10.34
N LEU A 165 -5.85 2.35 10.42
CA LEU A 165 -5.85 3.28 9.29
C LEU A 165 -4.46 3.51 8.70
N SER A 166 -3.42 2.98 9.35
CA SER A 166 -2.05 3.00 8.85
C SER A 166 -1.99 2.37 7.45
N PRO A 167 -1.38 3.02 6.45
CA PRO A 167 -0.98 2.33 5.24
C PRO A 167 -0.21 1.05 5.58
N TRP A 168 -0.41 -0.02 4.80
CA TRP A 168 0.26 -1.28 5.10
C TRP A 168 1.78 -1.13 4.97
N TYR A 169 2.52 -1.82 5.82
CA TYR A 169 3.98 -1.89 5.79
C TYR A 169 4.41 -3.29 6.22
N THR A 170 5.63 -3.68 5.84
CA THR A 170 6.22 -4.95 6.30
C THR A 170 6.69 -4.81 7.74
N VAL A 171 6.23 -5.71 8.60
CA VAL A 171 6.69 -5.81 9.99
C VAL A 171 7.88 -6.78 10.02
N PRO A 172 9.08 -6.34 10.46
CA PRO A 172 10.23 -7.23 10.52
C PRO A 172 10.04 -8.27 11.63
N SER A 173 10.65 -9.45 11.45
CA SER A 173 10.58 -10.56 12.39
C SER A 173 11.14 -10.22 13.77
N SER A 174 12.09 -9.28 13.85
CA SER A 174 12.65 -8.75 15.09
C SER A 174 11.60 -8.11 16.01
N GLU A 175 10.53 -7.52 15.48
CA GLU A 175 9.41 -6.99 16.30
C GLU A 175 8.69 -8.10 17.09
N PHE A 176 8.83 -9.35 16.65
CA PHE A 176 8.33 -10.54 17.34
C PHE A 176 9.41 -11.26 18.15
N GLY A 177 10.59 -10.66 18.33
CA GLY A 177 11.73 -11.28 19.00
C GLY A 177 12.38 -12.42 18.21
N LEU A 178 12.25 -12.39 16.87
CA LEU A 178 12.74 -13.44 15.96
C LEU A 178 13.81 -12.90 15.01
N ASP A 179 14.92 -12.37 15.56
CA ASP A 179 15.96 -11.65 14.80
C ASP A 179 16.63 -12.46 13.67
N GLY A 180 16.60 -13.79 13.75
CA GLY A 180 17.13 -14.69 12.72
C GLY A 180 16.08 -15.32 11.82
N ALA A 181 14.78 -15.04 12.04
CA ALA A 181 13.73 -15.64 11.24
C ALA A 181 13.61 -14.96 9.88
N THR A 182 13.58 -15.78 8.84
CA THR A 182 13.40 -15.36 7.45
C THR A 182 12.08 -15.91 6.91
N PRO A 183 11.38 -15.16 6.03
CA PRO A 183 10.24 -15.68 5.29
C PRO A 183 10.62 -16.66 4.16
N ALA A 184 11.90 -16.95 3.94
CA ALA A 184 12.35 -17.96 2.98
C ALA A 184 11.94 -19.38 3.41
N ALA A 185 11.64 -20.23 2.44
CA ALA A 185 11.45 -21.65 2.72
C ALA A 185 12.79 -22.26 3.20
N PRO A 186 12.79 -23.14 4.22
CA PRO A 186 14.01 -23.85 4.64
C PRO A 186 14.64 -24.66 3.49
N ASP A 187 15.95 -24.91 3.52
CA ASP A 187 16.74 -25.54 2.43
C ASP A 187 16.20 -26.89 1.91
N GLN A 188 15.42 -27.61 2.73
CA GLN A 188 14.83 -28.92 2.38
C GLN A 188 13.33 -28.84 2.12
N CYS A 189 12.75 -27.64 2.15
CA CYS A 189 11.35 -27.39 1.97
C CYS A 189 11.10 -26.62 0.67
N ARG A 190 9.96 -26.92 0.06
CA ARG A 190 9.45 -26.18 -1.10
C ARG A 190 8.04 -25.75 -0.78
N VAL A 191 7.69 -24.51 -1.12
CA VAL A 191 6.31 -24.04 -1.04
C VAL A 191 5.50 -24.76 -2.12
N THR A 192 4.42 -25.43 -1.71
CA THR A 192 3.53 -26.18 -2.61
C THR A 192 2.13 -25.57 -2.73
N GLY A 193 1.82 -24.60 -1.89
CA GLY A 193 0.55 -23.90 -1.86
C GLY A 193 0.63 -22.61 -1.06
N LEU A 194 -0.35 -21.73 -1.27
CA LEU A 194 -0.44 -20.43 -0.63
C LEU A 194 -1.90 -20.09 -0.33
N HIS A 195 -2.16 -19.65 0.90
CA HIS A 195 -3.40 -18.99 1.26
C HIS A 195 -3.08 -17.55 1.67
N VAL A 196 -3.60 -16.58 0.91
CA VAL A 196 -3.50 -15.15 1.25
C VAL A 196 -4.86 -14.66 1.72
N LEU A 197 -4.90 -14.12 2.94
CA LEU A 197 -6.01 -13.32 3.43
C LEU A 197 -5.53 -11.87 3.53
N HIS A 198 -6.17 -10.97 2.81
CA HIS A 198 -5.86 -9.55 2.86
C HIS A 198 -7.12 -8.73 3.12
N ARG A 199 -6.95 -7.57 3.78
CA ARG A 199 -8.00 -6.58 3.94
C ARG A 199 -8.20 -5.80 2.63
N HIS A 200 -9.28 -5.04 2.55
CA HIS A 200 -9.36 -3.93 1.60
C HIS A 200 -8.21 -2.93 1.79
N GLY A 201 -7.92 -2.16 0.74
CA GLY A 201 -6.97 -1.04 0.79
C GLY A 201 -7.52 0.18 1.50
N ALA A 202 -6.74 1.26 1.52
CA ALA A 202 -7.19 2.54 2.07
C ALA A 202 -8.48 3.05 1.39
N ARG A 203 -9.36 3.64 2.20
CA ARG A 203 -10.70 4.04 1.78
C ARG A 203 -11.09 5.37 2.39
N TYR A 204 -12.15 5.97 1.86
CA TYR A 204 -12.84 7.04 2.55
C TYR A 204 -13.46 6.56 3.88
N PRO A 205 -13.80 7.48 4.79
CA PRO A 205 -14.57 7.17 6.00
C PRO A 205 -15.87 6.43 5.69
N THR A 206 -16.41 5.70 6.67
CA THR A 206 -17.76 5.18 6.54
C THR A 206 -18.76 6.33 6.60
N GLU A 207 -19.91 6.17 5.92
CA GLU A 207 -21.01 7.15 5.96
C GLU A 207 -21.54 7.33 7.38
N TRP A 208 -21.57 6.22 8.13
CA TRP A 208 -22.04 6.18 9.51
C TRP A 208 -20.89 5.83 10.45
N SER A 209 -20.79 6.57 11.56
CA SER A 209 -19.93 6.24 12.69
C SER A 209 -20.68 6.45 13.98
N ASN A 210 -20.58 5.48 14.89
CA ASN A 210 -21.18 5.56 16.23
C ASN A 210 -20.44 6.55 17.15
N TYR A 211 -19.24 7.00 16.78
CA TYR A 211 -18.43 7.93 17.56
C TYR A 211 -17.38 8.63 16.70
N ALA A 212 -17.21 9.94 16.88
CA ALA A 212 -16.16 10.74 16.24
C ALA A 212 -16.14 10.62 14.70
N GLY A 213 -17.30 10.66 14.05
CA GLY A 213 -17.40 10.63 12.59
C GLY A 213 -16.72 11.86 11.94
N PRO A 214 -15.72 11.69 11.05
CA PRO A 214 -14.96 12.82 10.48
C PRO A 214 -15.84 13.86 9.76
N ALA A 215 -16.89 13.41 9.06
CA ALA A 215 -17.85 14.27 8.37
C ALA A 215 -18.63 15.22 9.30
N THR A 216 -18.68 14.94 10.60
CA THR A 216 -19.42 15.77 11.57
C THR A 216 -18.68 17.06 11.94
N VAL A 217 -17.35 17.10 11.78
CA VAL A 217 -16.53 18.25 12.20
C VAL A 217 -16.94 19.51 11.45
N GLU A 218 -16.94 19.49 10.12
CA GLU A 218 -17.34 20.66 9.32
C GLU A 218 -18.77 21.11 9.65
N LYS A 219 -19.71 20.14 9.72
CA LYS A 219 -21.12 20.43 10.01
C LYS A 219 -21.28 21.17 11.34
N LYS A 220 -20.58 20.73 12.39
CA LYS A 220 -20.62 21.35 13.71
C LYS A 220 -19.98 22.74 13.71
N LEU A 221 -18.83 22.91 13.06
CA LEU A 221 -18.17 24.20 12.94
C LEU A 221 -19.05 25.22 12.22
N ARG A 222 -19.64 24.84 11.07
CA ARG A 222 -20.56 25.71 10.32
C ARG A 222 -21.84 26.06 11.10
N ALA A 223 -22.40 25.09 11.82
CA ALA A 223 -23.63 25.29 12.59
C ALA A 223 -23.49 26.31 13.73
N SER A 224 -22.26 26.58 14.19
CA SER A 224 -22.02 27.63 15.19
C SER A 224 -22.32 29.05 14.69
N GLY A 225 -22.22 29.30 13.38
CA GLY A 225 -22.49 30.58 12.73
C GLY A 225 -21.47 31.71 13.01
N ASN A 226 -20.63 31.60 14.04
CA ASN A 226 -19.63 32.60 14.41
C ASN A 226 -18.24 31.98 14.72
N PHE A 227 -17.98 30.78 14.21
CA PHE A 227 -16.68 30.13 14.37
C PHE A 227 -15.56 30.98 13.80
N SER A 228 -14.48 31.13 14.58
CA SER A 228 -13.20 31.65 14.11
C SER A 228 -12.07 30.90 14.76
N ALA A 229 -11.01 30.66 13.99
CA ALA A 229 -9.80 29.98 14.43
C ALA A 229 -8.56 30.82 14.12
N LYS A 230 -7.50 30.64 14.91
CA LYS A 230 -6.22 31.34 14.75
C LYS A 230 -5.04 30.37 14.90
N GLY A 231 -3.85 30.84 14.56
CA GLY A 231 -2.62 30.06 14.68
C GLY A 231 -2.67 28.80 13.81
N GLU A 232 -2.28 27.66 14.36
CA GLU A 232 -2.27 26.38 13.63
C GLU A 232 -3.67 25.91 13.17
N LEU A 233 -4.74 26.45 13.76
CA LEU A 233 -6.12 26.13 13.41
C LEU A 233 -6.73 27.09 12.39
N GLU A 234 -6.00 28.12 11.96
CA GLU A 234 -6.53 29.16 11.05
C GLU A 234 -7.11 28.56 9.74
N PHE A 235 -6.55 27.44 9.27
CA PHE A 235 -7.06 26.74 8.08
C PHE A 235 -8.52 26.27 8.24
N LEU A 236 -9.00 26.05 9.47
CA LEU A 236 -10.38 25.63 9.74
C LEU A 236 -11.41 26.70 9.38
N ASN A 237 -11.02 27.97 9.25
CA ASN A 237 -11.93 29.05 8.84
C ASN A 237 -12.48 28.82 7.42
N ASP A 238 -11.64 28.29 6.53
CA ASP A 238 -11.97 28.06 5.11
C ASP A 238 -12.11 26.57 4.77
N TRP A 239 -11.75 25.68 5.70
CA TRP A 239 -11.76 24.24 5.48
C TRP A 239 -13.18 23.73 5.19
N LYS A 240 -13.28 22.85 4.20
CA LYS A 240 -14.50 22.13 3.82
C LYS A 240 -14.18 20.65 3.80
N TYR A 241 -15.09 19.82 4.31
CA TYR A 241 -14.91 18.37 4.35
C TYR A 241 -14.78 17.83 2.93
N PRO A 242 -13.59 17.35 2.51
CA PRO A 242 -13.32 17.06 1.11
C PRO A 242 -13.57 15.59 0.75
N LEU A 243 -13.95 14.76 1.71
CA LEU A 243 -13.91 13.31 1.57
C LEU A 243 -15.25 12.74 1.12
N GLY A 244 -15.17 11.68 0.30
CA GLY A 244 -16.30 10.81 0.00
C GLY A 244 -16.62 9.86 1.16
N ALA A 245 -17.30 8.76 0.84
CA ALA A 245 -17.66 7.73 1.81
C ALA A 245 -17.45 6.31 1.25
N GLU A 246 -17.14 5.36 2.14
CA GLU A 246 -17.13 3.90 1.97
C GLU A 246 -16.11 3.30 0.99
N VAL A 247 -15.89 3.91 -0.17
CA VAL A 247 -15.14 3.36 -1.30
C VAL A 247 -13.63 3.57 -1.19
N LEU A 248 -12.86 2.79 -1.97
CA LEU A 248 -11.40 2.89 -2.00
C LEU A 248 -10.93 4.25 -2.51
N THR A 249 -9.85 4.77 -1.91
CA THR A 249 -9.15 5.94 -2.46
C THR A 249 -8.25 5.52 -3.63
N PRO A 250 -7.73 6.47 -4.45
CA PRO A 250 -6.68 6.15 -5.41
C PRO A 250 -5.48 5.43 -4.79
N PHE A 251 -5.02 5.90 -3.62
CA PHE A 251 -3.96 5.25 -2.87
C PHE A 251 -4.33 3.82 -2.44
N GLY A 252 -5.56 3.62 -1.95
CA GLY A 252 -6.04 2.29 -1.60
C GLY A 252 -6.00 1.31 -2.77
N ARG A 253 -6.51 1.71 -3.95
CA ARG A 253 -6.44 0.89 -5.17
C ARG A 253 -5.00 0.51 -5.52
N HIS A 254 -4.09 1.48 -5.46
CA HIS A 254 -2.65 1.26 -5.67
C HIS A 254 -2.08 0.22 -4.69
N GLN A 255 -2.42 0.28 -3.39
CA GLN A 255 -1.94 -0.70 -2.42
C GLN A 255 -2.31 -2.15 -2.79
N LEU A 256 -3.52 -2.39 -3.31
CA LEU A 256 -3.90 -3.74 -3.73
C LEU A 256 -3.25 -4.16 -5.03
N TYR A 257 -3.10 -3.24 -5.98
CA TYR A 257 -2.37 -3.52 -7.22
C TYR A 257 -0.93 -3.95 -6.92
N ASP A 258 -0.23 -3.17 -6.10
CA ASP A 258 1.12 -3.49 -5.62
C ASP A 258 1.17 -4.81 -4.85
N LEU A 259 0.16 -5.08 -4.01
CA LEU A 259 0.06 -6.38 -3.32
C LEU A 259 -0.08 -7.52 -4.33
N GLY A 260 -0.89 -7.35 -5.38
CA GLY A 260 -1.04 -8.31 -6.48
C GLY A 260 0.28 -8.59 -7.17
N VAL A 261 0.98 -7.54 -7.61
CA VAL A 261 2.32 -7.64 -8.22
C VAL A 261 3.29 -8.33 -7.27
N SER A 262 3.33 -7.91 -5.99
CA SER A 262 4.22 -8.50 -5.00
C SER A 262 3.93 -9.98 -4.78
N MET A 263 2.66 -10.40 -4.75
CA MET A 263 2.31 -11.82 -4.57
C MET A 263 2.63 -12.63 -5.81
N ARG A 264 2.44 -12.06 -7.01
CA ARG A 264 2.85 -12.69 -8.27
C ARG A 264 4.35 -12.91 -8.29
N MET A 265 5.14 -11.88 -7.99
CA MET A 265 6.61 -11.97 -7.95
C MET A 265 7.11 -13.00 -6.93
N ARG A 266 6.45 -13.13 -5.79
CA ARG A 266 6.84 -14.08 -4.74
C ARG A 266 6.43 -15.51 -5.09
N TYR A 267 5.22 -15.72 -5.58
CA TYR A 267 4.60 -17.05 -5.63
C TYR A 267 4.08 -17.46 -7.02
N GLY A 268 4.44 -16.72 -8.07
CA GLY A 268 3.96 -16.93 -9.43
C GLY A 268 4.20 -18.35 -9.95
N PHE A 269 5.32 -18.96 -9.60
CA PHE A 269 5.67 -20.35 -9.92
C PHE A 269 4.62 -21.39 -9.46
N LEU A 270 3.76 -21.07 -8.48
CA LEU A 270 2.66 -21.95 -8.09
C LEU A 270 1.58 -22.06 -9.19
N LEU A 271 1.51 -21.09 -10.12
CA LEU A 271 0.60 -21.15 -11.26
C LEU A 271 0.95 -22.27 -12.25
N ASP A 272 2.20 -22.77 -12.26
CA ASP A 272 2.59 -23.89 -13.12
C ASP A 272 1.74 -25.15 -12.84
N ASN A 273 1.24 -25.32 -11.62
CA ASN A 273 0.32 -26.41 -11.28
C ASN A 273 -1.04 -26.25 -11.99
N PHE A 274 -1.53 -25.02 -12.10
CA PHE A 274 -2.77 -24.70 -12.80
C PHE A 274 -2.60 -24.87 -14.31
N THR A 275 -1.50 -24.35 -14.86
CA THR A 275 -1.13 -24.54 -16.28
C THR A 275 -1.07 -26.02 -16.65
N ARG A 276 -0.36 -26.84 -15.86
CA ARG A 276 -0.22 -28.29 -16.12
C ARG A 276 -1.52 -29.08 -15.98
N SER A 277 -2.47 -28.59 -15.21
CA SER A 277 -3.78 -29.24 -15.03
C SER A 277 -4.86 -28.62 -15.90
N GLU A 278 -4.53 -27.67 -16.78
CA GLU A 278 -5.48 -26.93 -17.62
C GLU A 278 -6.61 -26.27 -16.78
N THR A 279 -6.27 -25.75 -15.60
CA THR A 279 -7.20 -25.09 -14.69
C THR A 279 -6.80 -23.64 -14.40
N VAL A 280 -7.68 -22.89 -13.73
CA VAL A 280 -7.42 -21.52 -13.25
C VAL A 280 -7.73 -21.40 -11.77
N PRO A 281 -7.03 -20.53 -11.02
CA PRO A 281 -7.27 -20.35 -9.60
C PRO A 281 -8.64 -19.70 -9.34
N THR A 282 -9.21 -19.97 -8.16
CA THR A 282 -10.41 -19.29 -7.66
C THR A 282 -10.05 -18.40 -6.48
N PHE A 283 -10.32 -17.09 -6.62
CA PHE A 283 -10.20 -16.12 -5.54
C PHE A 283 -11.58 -15.83 -4.95
N ARG A 284 -11.62 -15.52 -3.65
CA ARG A 284 -12.87 -15.23 -2.92
C ARG A 284 -12.86 -13.80 -2.41
N THR A 285 -13.99 -13.13 -2.54
CA THR A 285 -14.24 -11.80 -1.95
C THR A 285 -15.67 -11.74 -1.43
N GLU A 286 -16.04 -10.63 -0.82
CA GLU A 286 -17.44 -10.31 -0.55
C GLU A 286 -17.99 -9.19 -1.45
N SER A 287 -19.33 -9.05 -1.47
CA SER A 287 -20.07 -8.14 -2.34
C SER A 287 -20.02 -6.65 -1.93
N GLN A 288 -19.42 -6.32 -0.79
CA GLN A 288 -19.22 -4.92 -0.40
C GLN A 288 -18.25 -4.24 -1.38
N ASP A 289 -18.60 -3.05 -1.90
CA ASP A 289 -17.88 -2.40 -3.00
C ASP A 289 -16.35 -2.34 -2.76
N ARG A 290 -15.90 -1.75 -1.65
CA ARG A 290 -14.47 -1.66 -1.34
C ARG A 290 -13.75 -3.00 -1.27
N MET A 291 -14.44 -4.10 -0.96
CA MET A 291 -13.87 -5.45 -0.90
C MET A 291 -13.75 -6.03 -2.29
N LEU A 292 -14.83 -5.96 -3.08
CA LEU A 292 -14.83 -6.36 -4.48
C LEU A 292 -13.78 -5.58 -5.29
N GLN A 293 -13.76 -4.25 -5.17
CA GLN A 293 -12.77 -3.40 -5.85
C GLN A 293 -11.35 -3.70 -5.37
N SER A 294 -11.14 -4.06 -4.11
CA SER A 294 -9.82 -4.47 -3.61
C SER A 294 -9.36 -5.76 -4.28
N ALA A 295 -10.23 -6.75 -4.35
CA ALA A 295 -9.94 -8.02 -5.02
C ALA A 295 -9.69 -7.82 -6.52
N MET A 296 -10.43 -6.93 -7.18
CA MET A 296 -10.21 -6.58 -8.60
C MET A 296 -8.84 -5.90 -8.83
N ASN A 297 -8.47 -4.92 -8.00
CA ASN A 297 -7.15 -4.26 -8.12
C ASN A 297 -6.00 -5.23 -7.81
N PHE A 298 -6.16 -6.11 -6.81
CA PHE A 298 -5.22 -7.18 -6.54
C PHE A 298 -5.05 -8.10 -7.75
N ALA A 299 -6.15 -8.57 -8.33
CA ALA A 299 -6.10 -9.49 -9.44
C ALA A 299 -5.53 -8.83 -10.71
N LEU A 300 -5.80 -7.53 -10.94
CA LEU A 300 -5.16 -6.75 -12.01
C LEU A 300 -3.65 -6.61 -11.82
N GLY A 301 -3.17 -6.41 -10.58
CA GLY A 301 -1.74 -6.42 -10.27
C GLY A 301 -1.10 -7.80 -10.41
N PHE A 302 -1.86 -8.85 -10.08
CA PHE A 302 -1.36 -10.23 -10.09
C PHE A 302 -1.30 -10.84 -11.51
N PHE A 303 -2.32 -10.61 -12.35
CA PHE A 303 -2.44 -11.21 -13.69
C PHE A 303 -2.18 -10.23 -14.83
N GLY A 304 -2.28 -8.92 -14.59
CA GLY A 304 -2.19 -7.90 -15.62
C GLY A 304 -3.52 -7.65 -16.35
N ASN A 305 -3.46 -6.82 -17.40
CA ASN A 305 -4.56 -6.50 -18.29
C ASN A 305 -4.24 -7.04 -19.70
N PRO A 306 -5.11 -7.85 -20.35
CA PRO A 306 -6.44 -8.25 -19.90
C PRO A 306 -6.41 -9.29 -18.77
N ILE A 307 -7.39 -9.20 -17.87
CA ILE A 307 -7.53 -10.11 -16.73
C ILE A 307 -8.48 -11.28 -17.02
N GLU A 308 -9.27 -11.15 -18.08
CA GLU A 308 -10.27 -12.11 -18.48
C GLU A 308 -9.65 -13.49 -18.70
N LYS A 309 -10.32 -14.53 -18.17
CA LYS A 309 -9.91 -15.95 -18.24
C LYS A 309 -8.64 -16.31 -17.45
N GLN A 310 -8.03 -15.38 -16.72
CA GLN A 310 -6.84 -15.67 -15.90
C GLN A 310 -7.21 -16.36 -14.57
N TYR A 311 -8.41 -16.13 -14.06
CA TYR A 311 -8.89 -16.67 -12.78
C TYR A 311 -10.42 -16.66 -12.68
N GLN A 312 -10.95 -17.32 -11.65
CA GLN A 312 -12.35 -17.22 -11.24
C GLN A 312 -12.46 -16.38 -9.97
N GLN A 313 -13.51 -15.55 -9.87
CA GLN A 313 -13.81 -14.80 -8.67
C GLN A 313 -15.17 -15.21 -8.08
N LEU A 314 -15.12 -15.81 -6.89
CA LEU A 314 -16.32 -16.07 -6.10
C LEU A 314 -16.64 -14.85 -5.23
N ILE A 315 -17.76 -14.20 -5.54
CA ILE A 315 -18.28 -13.07 -4.76
C ILE A 315 -19.33 -13.62 -3.78
N MET A 316 -19.01 -13.58 -2.49
CA MET A 316 -19.94 -13.96 -1.43
C MET A 316 -20.79 -12.76 -1.03
N ILE A 317 -22.11 -12.94 -1.00
CA ILE A 317 -23.02 -11.85 -0.66
C ILE A 317 -22.86 -11.49 0.82
N ARG A 318 -22.65 -10.20 1.09
CA ARG A 318 -22.64 -9.63 2.44
C ARG A 318 -24.01 -9.05 2.75
N ASP A 319 -24.89 -9.86 3.31
CA ASP A 319 -26.23 -9.44 3.74
C ASP A 319 -26.67 -10.21 5.00
N LEU A 320 -27.72 -9.73 5.65
CA LEU A 320 -28.31 -10.35 6.83
C LEU A 320 -28.75 -11.79 6.54
N ASN A 321 -28.44 -12.69 7.48
CA ASN A 321 -28.78 -14.12 7.39
C ASN A 321 -28.14 -14.90 6.23
N ILE A 322 -27.15 -14.32 5.53
CA ILE A 322 -26.36 -15.01 4.52
C ILE A 322 -25.00 -15.39 5.11
N ASN A 323 -24.73 -16.70 5.20
CA ASN A 323 -23.45 -17.19 5.72
C ASN A 323 -22.29 -16.75 4.82
N ASN A 324 -21.44 -15.87 5.33
CA ASN A 324 -20.24 -15.39 4.65
C ASN A 324 -19.03 -15.54 5.58
N THR A 325 -18.11 -16.43 5.21
CA THR A 325 -16.92 -16.75 6.01
C THR A 325 -15.86 -15.65 6.03
N ILE A 326 -15.96 -14.63 5.18
CA ILE A 326 -15.03 -13.48 5.14
C ILE A 326 -15.56 -12.28 5.94
N SER A 327 -16.89 -12.17 6.12
CA SER A 327 -17.53 -11.15 6.99
C SER A 327 -18.73 -11.77 7.71
N PRO A 328 -18.50 -12.53 8.79
CA PRO A 328 -19.55 -13.28 9.47
C PRO A 328 -20.40 -12.42 10.42
N ASP A 329 -20.14 -11.11 10.52
CA ASP A 329 -20.80 -10.22 11.48
C ASP A 329 -22.32 -10.15 11.28
N LEU A 330 -22.80 -10.18 10.03
CA LEU A 330 -24.23 -10.07 9.70
C LEU A 330 -25.06 -11.34 9.98
N THR A 331 -24.43 -12.46 10.32
CA THR A 331 -25.12 -13.68 10.75
C THR A 331 -24.95 -13.98 12.23
N CYS A 332 -24.21 -13.13 12.94
CA CYS A 332 -23.91 -13.28 14.35
C CYS A 332 -24.91 -12.46 15.20
N PRO A 333 -25.87 -13.10 15.93
CA PRO A 333 -26.89 -12.35 16.67
C PRO A 333 -26.33 -11.42 17.75
N ASN A 334 -25.11 -11.69 18.24
CA ASN A 334 -24.44 -10.87 19.24
C ASN A 334 -23.76 -9.63 18.63
N ALA A 335 -23.39 -9.66 17.35
CA ALA A 335 -22.77 -8.55 16.63
C ALA A 335 -23.72 -7.34 16.43
N HIS A 336 -25.02 -7.54 16.62
CA HIS A 336 -26.03 -6.47 16.55
C HIS A 336 -26.56 -6.02 17.92
N ARG A 337 -25.96 -6.50 19.01
CA ARG A 337 -26.32 -6.10 20.37
C ARG A 337 -25.29 -5.10 20.89
N THR A 338 -25.67 -3.84 21.05
CA THR A 338 -24.78 -2.72 21.42
C THR A 338 -23.92 -3.02 22.67
N GLY A 339 -24.47 -3.69 23.68
CA GLY A 339 -23.71 -4.09 24.90
C GLY A 339 -22.75 -5.27 24.74
N ARG A 340 -22.72 -5.91 23.56
CA ARG A 340 -21.85 -7.04 23.23
C ARG A 340 -20.90 -6.69 22.09
N ALA A 341 -21.40 -6.09 21.02
CA ALA A 341 -20.64 -5.73 19.83
C ALA A 341 -19.75 -4.50 20.04
N ASP A 342 -20.23 -3.48 20.76
CA ASP A 342 -19.54 -2.19 20.89
C ASP A 342 -18.75 -2.06 22.21
N ARG A 343 -18.30 -3.17 22.80
CA ARG A 343 -17.57 -3.15 24.09
C ARG A 343 -16.31 -2.28 24.02
N GLY A 344 -15.60 -2.35 22.90
CA GLY A 344 -14.42 -1.52 22.65
C GLY A 344 -14.71 -0.02 22.72
N LEU A 345 -15.93 0.43 22.34
CA LEU A 345 -16.28 1.85 22.31
C LEU A 345 -16.24 2.48 23.71
N TRP A 346 -16.63 1.75 24.75
CA TRP A 346 -16.57 2.26 26.12
C TRP A 346 -15.12 2.54 26.54
N TYR A 347 -14.21 1.60 26.28
CA TYR A 347 -12.79 1.74 26.60
C TYR A 347 -12.13 2.84 25.76
N MET A 348 -12.46 2.92 24.48
CA MET A 348 -12.01 4.00 23.60
C MET A 348 -12.40 5.37 24.16
N LYS A 349 -13.68 5.56 24.54
CA LYS A 349 -14.15 6.82 25.13
C LYS A 349 -13.41 7.14 26.43
N LYS A 350 -13.16 6.16 27.29
CA LYS A 350 -12.38 6.38 28.52
C LYS A 350 -10.96 6.80 28.21
N TRP A 351 -10.31 6.13 27.26
CA TRP A 351 -8.95 6.42 26.85
C TRP A 351 -8.81 7.79 26.18
N THR A 352 -9.70 8.15 25.26
CA THR A 352 -9.67 9.47 24.59
C THR A 352 -9.85 10.62 25.59
N ASN A 353 -10.68 10.44 26.63
CA ASN A 353 -10.80 11.43 27.71
C ASN A 353 -9.50 11.64 28.52
N ILE A 354 -8.58 10.69 28.50
CA ILE A 354 -7.28 10.78 29.18
C ILE A 354 -6.28 11.49 28.28
N TYR A 355 -5.98 10.93 27.11
CA TYR A 355 -4.84 11.40 26.31
C TYR A 355 -5.15 12.66 25.49
N LEU A 356 -6.43 12.97 25.20
CA LEU A 356 -6.80 14.19 24.45
C LEU A 356 -7.13 15.39 25.32
N LYS A 357 -7.00 15.28 26.65
CA LYS A 357 -7.33 16.38 27.56
C LYS A 357 -6.56 17.66 27.22
N ASP A 358 -5.26 17.52 26.94
CA ASP A 358 -4.40 18.67 26.64
C ASP A 358 -4.61 19.18 25.20
N ALA A 359 -4.83 18.27 24.24
CA ALA A 359 -5.23 18.64 22.88
C ALA A 359 -6.52 19.47 22.87
N LEU A 360 -7.53 19.05 23.64
CA LEU A 360 -8.79 19.78 23.79
C LEU A 360 -8.56 21.20 24.32
N ALA A 361 -7.79 21.34 25.40
CA ALA A 361 -7.48 22.66 25.96
C ALA A 361 -6.75 23.56 24.95
N ARG A 362 -5.82 23.01 24.16
CA ARG A 362 -5.13 23.75 23.09
C ARG A 362 -6.07 24.16 21.96
N LEU A 363 -6.90 23.26 21.46
CA LEU A 363 -7.85 23.56 20.38
C LEU A 363 -8.89 24.61 20.82
N GLN A 364 -9.38 24.50 22.05
CA GLN A 364 -10.33 25.47 22.60
C GLN A 364 -9.72 26.87 22.75
N LYS A 365 -8.43 26.98 23.09
CA LYS A 365 -7.73 28.26 23.26
C LYS A 365 -7.60 29.05 21.95
N ASP A 366 -7.43 28.35 20.84
CA ASP A 366 -7.18 28.94 19.52
C ASP A 366 -8.42 29.01 18.62
N THR A 367 -9.60 28.80 19.21
CA THR A 367 -10.89 28.95 18.54
C THR A 367 -11.87 29.79 19.36
N SER A 368 -12.81 30.43 18.68
CA SER A 368 -13.92 31.19 19.26
C SER A 368 -15.22 30.83 18.53
N GLY A 369 -16.35 30.98 19.22
CA GLY A 369 -17.67 30.64 18.67
C GLY A 369 -18.00 29.14 18.68
N PHE A 370 -17.09 28.27 19.11
CA PHE A 370 -17.31 26.82 19.17
C PHE A 370 -16.77 26.22 20.46
N GLN A 371 -17.55 25.32 21.08
CA GLN A 371 -17.12 24.56 22.26
C GLN A 371 -16.73 23.16 21.82
N TRP A 372 -15.44 22.86 21.83
CA TRP A 372 -14.91 21.56 21.49
C TRP A 372 -15.26 20.52 22.56
N THR A 373 -15.53 19.30 22.11
CA THR A 373 -15.61 18.11 22.97
C THR A 373 -14.44 17.16 22.67
N ILE A 374 -14.16 16.21 23.56
CA ILE A 374 -13.16 15.15 23.29
C ILE A 374 -13.48 14.37 22.01
N GLU A 375 -14.77 14.16 21.72
CA GLU A 375 -15.20 13.48 20.50
C GLU A 375 -14.86 14.29 19.24
N ASP A 376 -15.01 15.62 19.28
CA ASP A 376 -14.66 16.49 18.15
C ASP A 376 -13.14 16.52 17.91
N VAL A 377 -12.35 16.54 18.99
CA VAL A 377 -10.88 16.49 18.92
C VAL A 377 -10.42 15.13 18.36
N PHE A 378 -11.07 14.04 18.76
CA PHE A 378 -10.77 12.72 18.22
C PHE A 378 -11.21 12.58 16.75
N ALA A 379 -12.34 13.19 16.36
CA ALA A 379 -12.75 13.27 14.96
C ALA A 379 -11.74 14.08 14.12
N ALA A 380 -11.15 15.14 14.70
CA ALA A 380 -10.05 15.87 14.08
C ALA A 380 -8.78 15.02 13.93
N GLN A 381 -8.46 14.14 14.90
CA GLN A 381 -7.39 13.14 14.69
C GLN A 381 -7.69 12.20 13.54
N TYR A 382 -8.94 11.73 13.38
CA TYR A 382 -9.33 10.86 12.26
C TYR A 382 -9.19 11.53 10.89
N LEU A 383 -9.37 12.85 10.81
CA LEU A 383 -9.22 13.56 9.53
C LEU A 383 -7.79 13.44 8.98
N CYS A 384 -6.76 13.37 9.83
CA CYS A 384 -5.38 13.19 9.38
C CYS A 384 -5.16 11.96 8.47
N PRO A 385 -5.37 10.70 8.93
CA PRO A 385 -5.17 9.54 8.08
C PRO A 385 -6.11 9.53 6.87
N TYR A 386 -7.39 9.87 7.06
CA TYR A 386 -8.37 9.78 5.97
C TYR A 386 -8.14 10.82 4.87
N GLU A 387 -7.84 12.07 5.21
CA GLU A 387 -7.44 13.06 4.22
C GLU A 387 -6.10 12.70 3.59
N THR A 388 -5.14 12.20 4.35
CA THR A 388 -3.83 11.83 3.79
C THR A 388 -3.96 10.74 2.74
N VAL A 389 -4.66 9.64 3.01
CA VAL A 389 -4.82 8.55 2.02
C VAL A 389 -5.78 8.88 0.87
N ALA A 390 -6.60 9.92 0.99
CA ALA A 390 -7.51 10.36 -0.06
C ALA A 390 -6.93 11.45 -0.96
N LEU A 391 -6.19 12.40 -0.36
CA LEU A 391 -5.76 13.66 -0.97
C LEU A 391 -4.24 13.78 -1.06
N GLY A 392 -3.48 12.86 -0.45
CA GLY A 392 -2.02 12.87 -0.39
C GLY A 392 -1.45 13.55 0.85
N TYR A 393 -2.23 14.36 1.58
CA TYR A 393 -1.76 15.11 2.75
C TYR A 393 -2.94 15.63 3.58
N SER A 394 -2.74 15.85 4.88
CA SER A 394 -3.72 16.50 5.76
C SER A 394 -3.07 17.50 6.70
N LYS A 395 -3.69 18.67 6.82
CA LYS A 395 -3.32 19.68 7.81
C LYS A 395 -3.62 19.25 9.25
N PHE A 396 -4.61 18.37 9.44
CA PHE A 396 -4.93 17.85 10.77
C PHE A 396 -3.78 17.06 11.40
N CYS A 397 -2.88 16.48 10.59
CA CYS A 397 -1.72 15.75 11.07
C CYS A 397 -0.77 16.62 11.92
N GLU A 398 -0.74 17.94 11.68
CA GLU A 398 0.15 18.89 12.35
C GLU A 398 -0.35 19.30 13.75
N LEU A 399 -1.61 19.02 14.08
CA LEU A 399 -2.26 19.57 15.29
C LEU A 399 -1.94 18.79 16.56
N PHE A 400 -1.44 17.57 16.42
CA PHE A 400 -1.26 16.61 17.50
C PHE A 400 0.21 16.27 17.68
N THR A 401 0.57 16.04 18.94
CA THR A 401 1.92 15.64 19.35
C THR A 401 2.18 14.16 19.11
N GLN A 402 3.45 13.73 19.19
CA GLN A 402 3.78 12.31 19.13
C GLN A 402 3.00 11.49 20.18
N GLU A 403 2.95 11.94 21.43
CA GLU A 403 2.25 11.25 22.52
C GLU A 403 0.74 11.10 22.23
N GLU A 404 0.14 12.11 21.59
CA GLU A 404 -1.27 12.06 21.19
C GLU A 404 -1.52 11.15 19.99
N TRP A 405 -0.54 10.97 19.10
CA TRP A 405 -0.59 9.99 18.01
C TRP A 405 -0.38 8.56 18.53
N GLU A 406 0.50 8.35 19.49
CA GLU A 406 0.65 7.08 20.20
C GLU A 406 -0.63 6.73 20.96
N GLY A 407 -1.25 7.72 21.62
CA GLY A 407 -2.56 7.59 22.24
C GLY A 407 -3.66 7.20 21.24
N PHE A 408 -3.66 7.82 20.05
CA PHE A 408 -4.57 7.49 18.95
C PHE A 408 -4.35 6.06 18.42
N HIS A 409 -3.10 5.65 18.21
CA HIS A 409 -2.76 4.29 17.83
C HIS A 409 -3.30 3.28 18.86
N TYR A 410 -3.07 3.52 20.15
CA TYR A 410 -3.55 2.65 21.22
C TYR A 410 -5.08 2.62 21.31
N ALA A 411 -5.77 3.74 21.05
CA ALA A 411 -7.23 3.78 21.01
C ALA A 411 -7.82 2.75 20.04
N TYR A 412 -7.16 2.52 18.90
CA TYR A 412 -7.57 1.51 17.93
C TYR A 412 -7.30 0.07 18.38
N VAL A 413 -6.15 -0.17 19.02
CA VAL A 413 -5.79 -1.50 19.56
C VAL A 413 -6.85 -1.96 20.58
N VAL A 414 -7.23 -1.06 21.49
CA VAL A 414 -8.25 -1.31 22.52
C VAL A 414 -9.60 -1.68 21.92
N VAL A 415 -10.01 -1.04 20.81
CA VAL A 415 -11.28 -1.38 20.16
C VAL A 415 -11.22 -2.74 19.49
N LEU A 416 -10.17 -3.03 18.73
CA LEU A 416 -10.08 -4.30 18.00
C LEU A 416 -10.03 -5.51 18.94
N ASP A 417 -9.30 -5.42 20.06
CA ASP A 417 -9.22 -6.48 21.05
C ASP A 417 -10.58 -6.83 21.68
N GLN A 418 -11.46 -5.84 21.81
CA GLN A 418 -12.74 -5.98 22.52
C GLN A 418 -13.97 -6.12 21.58
N SER A 419 -13.76 -6.16 20.26
CA SER A 419 -14.84 -6.22 19.25
C SER A 419 -15.37 -7.63 18.94
N ASN A 420 -14.72 -8.68 19.45
CA ASN A 420 -14.99 -10.06 19.02
C ASN A 420 -15.91 -10.82 19.99
N SER A 421 -17.19 -10.49 20.02
CA SER A 421 -18.20 -11.30 20.71
C SER A 421 -19.29 -11.76 19.75
N CYS A 422 -18.99 -12.84 19.04
CA CYS A 422 -19.99 -13.84 18.71
C CYS A 422 -20.06 -14.83 19.88
#